data_AF-A0A7K0EPQ5-F1
#
_entry.id   AF-A0A7K0EPQ5-F1
#
_cell.length_a   1.000
_cell.length_b   1.000
_cell.length_c   1.000
_cell.angle_alpha   90.00
_cell.angle_beta   90.00
_cell.angle_gamma   90.00
#
_symmetry.space_group_name_H-M   'P 1'
#
loop_
_entity.id
_entity.type
_entity.pdbx_description
1 polymer ?
#
loop_
_entity_poly.entity_id
_entity_poly.type
_entity_poly.pdbx_seq_one_letter_code
_entity_poly.pdbx_strand_id
1 'polypeptide(L)'
;MKHLLIVCLLTILYWPLQAQDSTRVKAVAPADTSIKASSNANDLLAELSDSTADAQELLPKKMVFTQRAFWGPKGLLRLTNIAPLSPQGREKELKIRRTFLVTHQILGFATLAGFVVQGILGSKLYNAKGLDYIRIKEQHETSATIINFTYGATALMSLTAPPGLPTARRKGGFSSIKLHRALAVLHLTGMVATNILAHQVGKHPDLKPYHRAAAYTTFGAYAAAIIAIKIK
;
A
#
# COMPACT_ATOMS: atom_id res chain seq x y z
N MET A 1 -14.81 -10.33 -27.80
CA MET A 1 -14.98 -10.32 -26.32
C MET A 1 -13.78 -9.74 -25.55
N LYS A 2 -12.52 -10.05 -25.91
CA LYS A 2 -11.32 -9.51 -25.22
C LYS A 2 -11.16 -7.97 -25.31
N HIS A 3 -11.49 -7.37 -26.45
CA HIS A 3 -11.38 -5.90 -26.62
C HIS A 3 -12.51 -5.12 -25.93
N LEU A 4 -13.69 -5.72 -25.76
CA LEU A 4 -14.82 -5.10 -25.05
C LEU A 4 -14.54 -4.96 -23.54
N LEU A 5 -13.85 -5.94 -22.97
CA LEU A 5 -13.39 -5.93 -21.58
C LEU A 5 -12.34 -4.84 -21.31
N ILE A 6 -11.44 -4.59 -22.27
CA ILE A 6 -10.39 -3.55 -22.18
C ILE A 6 -11.00 -2.15 -22.33
N VAL A 7 -11.98 -1.98 -23.22
CA VAL A 7 -12.70 -0.70 -23.36
C VAL A 7 -13.56 -0.41 -22.12
N CYS A 8 -14.23 -1.40 -21.53
CA CYS A 8 -14.93 -1.23 -20.24
C CYS A 8 -13.99 -0.92 -19.07
N LEU A 9 -12.79 -1.49 -19.04
CA LEU A 9 -11.78 -1.18 -18.01
C LEU A 9 -11.23 0.25 -18.16
N LEU A 10 -11.12 0.76 -19.39
CA LEU A 10 -10.65 2.11 -19.65
C LEU A 10 -11.75 3.17 -19.41
N THR A 11 -13.03 2.87 -19.67
CA THR A 11 -14.13 3.83 -19.43
C THR A 11 -14.47 4.01 -17.95
N ILE A 12 -14.23 3.01 -17.10
CA ILE A 12 -14.38 3.12 -15.64
C ILE A 12 -13.31 4.07 -15.04
N LEU A 13 -12.17 4.26 -15.71
CA LEU A 13 -11.10 5.17 -15.25
C LEU A 13 -11.39 6.66 -15.50
N TYR A 14 -12.37 7.00 -16.35
CA TYR A 14 -12.65 8.39 -16.75
C TYR A 14 -13.93 8.98 -16.17
N TRP A 15 -14.65 8.28 -15.29
CA TRP A 15 -15.86 8.85 -14.67
C TRP A 15 -15.49 9.90 -13.61
N PRO A 16 -15.88 11.18 -13.77
CA PRO A 16 -15.78 12.13 -12.69
C PRO A 16 -16.92 11.81 -11.70
N LEU A 17 -16.61 11.02 -10.68
CA LEU A 17 -17.50 10.83 -9.55
C LEU A 17 -17.53 12.15 -8.77
N GLN A 18 -18.55 12.97 -9.02
CA GLN A 18 -18.96 14.03 -8.10
C GLN A 18 -19.37 13.36 -6.78
N ALA A 19 -18.46 13.34 -5.82
CA ALA A 19 -18.72 12.89 -4.47
C ALA A 19 -19.37 14.05 -3.70
N GLN A 20 -20.59 13.85 -3.22
CA GLN A 20 -21.17 14.69 -2.16
C GLN A 20 -20.19 14.77 -0.97
N ASP A 21 -19.97 15.99 -0.50
CA ASP A 21 -18.94 16.39 0.44
C ASP A 21 -19.29 15.93 1.88
N SER A 22 -19.09 14.64 2.17
CA SER A 22 -19.40 14.03 3.47
C SER A 22 -18.16 13.82 4.35
N THR A 23 -17.03 14.49 4.06
CA THR A 23 -15.76 14.33 4.81
C THR A 23 -15.66 15.25 6.02
N ARG A 24 -16.61 16.19 6.18
CA ARG A 24 -16.73 17.05 7.36
C ARG A 24 -17.56 16.36 8.44
N VAL A 25 -16.96 16.20 9.61
CA VAL A 25 -17.65 15.90 10.86
C VAL A 25 -17.37 17.07 11.80
N LYS A 26 -18.42 17.62 12.41
CA LYS A 26 -18.29 18.70 13.39
C LYS A 26 -17.62 18.09 14.64
N ALA A 27 -16.37 18.47 14.90
CA ALA A 27 -15.70 18.07 16.14
C ALA A 27 -16.42 18.76 17.31
N VAL A 28 -16.83 17.99 18.31
CA VAL A 28 -17.20 18.54 19.62
C VAL A 28 -15.93 18.47 20.45
N ALA A 29 -15.33 19.63 20.72
CA ALA A 29 -14.15 19.72 21.57
C ALA A 29 -14.51 19.32 23.02
N PRO A 30 -13.64 18.57 23.74
CA PRO A 30 -13.78 18.43 25.19
C PRO A 30 -13.57 19.80 25.84
N ALA A 31 -14.44 20.17 26.78
CA ALA A 31 -14.36 21.43 27.49
C ALA A 31 -13.04 21.52 28.28
N ASP A 32 -12.20 22.49 27.91
CA ASP A 32 -11.01 22.87 28.66
C ASP A 32 -11.46 23.69 29.88
N THR A 33 -11.19 23.21 31.10
CA THR A 33 -11.59 23.88 32.36
C THR A 33 -10.53 24.84 32.89
N SER A 34 -9.54 25.21 32.09
CA SER A 34 -8.57 26.23 32.46
C SER A 34 -9.11 27.65 32.23
N ILE A 35 -9.74 28.23 33.26
CA ILE A 35 -10.19 29.62 33.25
C ILE A 35 -8.95 30.54 33.29
N LYS A 36 -8.55 31.09 32.14
CA LYS A 36 -7.89 32.40 32.07
C LYS A 36 -8.91 33.41 31.59
N ALA A 37 -9.23 34.39 32.42
CA ALA A 37 -10.18 35.44 32.10
C ALA A 37 -9.64 36.32 30.95
N SER A 38 -10.17 36.16 29.74
CA SER A 38 -10.08 37.17 28.68
C SER A 38 -11.24 38.16 28.85
N SER A 39 -10.93 39.46 28.82
CA SER A 39 -11.85 40.53 29.21
C SER A 39 -12.64 41.14 28.06
N ASN A 40 -12.83 40.45 26.92
CA ASN A 40 -13.62 41.00 25.81
C ASN A 40 -14.52 39.94 25.15
N ALA A 41 -15.83 40.24 25.06
CA ALA A 41 -16.82 39.39 24.41
C ALA A 41 -16.50 39.12 22.92
N ASN A 42 -15.80 40.06 22.27
CA ASN A 42 -15.32 39.90 20.89
C ASN A 42 -14.19 38.88 20.77
N ASP A 43 -13.39 38.67 21.83
CA ASP A 43 -12.31 37.68 21.87
C ASP A 43 -12.89 36.27 22.04
N LEU A 44 -13.94 36.14 22.85
CA LEU A 44 -14.75 34.91 22.99
C LEU A 44 -15.50 34.57 21.70
N LEU A 45 -16.08 35.57 21.02
CA LEU A 45 -16.70 35.38 19.71
C LEU A 45 -15.67 35.03 18.64
N ALA A 46 -14.47 35.63 18.68
CA ALA A 46 -13.35 35.29 17.80
C ALA A 46 -12.89 33.85 18.02
N GLU A 47 -12.68 33.42 19.27
CA GLU A 47 -12.29 32.06 19.64
C GLU A 47 -13.38 31.02 19.31
N LEU A 48 -14.66 31.35 19.47
CA LEU A 48 -15.79 30.51 19.04
C LEU A 48 -15.94 30.49 17.51
N SER A 49 -15.64 31.59 16.83
CA SER A 49 -15.65 31.66 15.36
C SER A 49 -14.48 30.91 14.73
N ASP A 50 -13.32 30.87 15.40
CA ASP A 50 -12.15 30.08 15.00
C ASP A 50 -12.37 28.58 15.30
N SER A 51 -13.02 28.28 16.44
CA SER A 51 -13.48 26.92 16.79
C SER A 51 -14.60 26.39 15.89
N THR A 52 -15.33 27.27 15.19
CA THR A 52 -16.39 26.88 14.23
C THR A 52 -15.94 26.92 12.77
N ALA A 53 -14.78 27.51 12.46
CA ALA A 53 -14.23 27.60 11.10
C ALA A 53 -13.57 26.29 10.62
N ASP A 54 -13.05 25.45 11.52
CA ASP A 54 -12.38 24.19 11.16
C ASP A 54 -13.21 22.97 11.55
N ALA A 55 -14.25 22.66 10.76
CA ALA A 55 -14.62 21.26 10.62
C ALA A 55 -13.46 20.55 9.91
N GLN A 56 -12.50 20.10 10.73
CA GLN A 56 -11.26 19.46 10.31
C GLN A 56 -11.62 18.23 9.49
N GLU A 57 -11.17 18.21 8.23
CA GLU A 57 -11.40 17.07 7.36
C GLU A 57 -10.75 15.85 8.03
N LEU A 58 -11.50 14.78 8.28
CA LEU A 58 -10.94 13.59 8.95
C LEU A 58 -10.24 12.66 7.96
N LEU A 59 -10.56 12.80 6.67
CA LEU A 59 -10.09 11.92 5.60
C LEU A 59 -9.48 12.70 4.44
N PRO A 60 -8.50 12.12 3.74
CA PRO A 60 -7.97 12.73 2.54
C PRO A 60 -8.95 12.58 1.37
N LYS A 61 -9.13 13.65 0.59
CA LYS A 61 -9.93 13.66 -0.65
C LYS A 61 -9.48 12.59 -1.67
N LYS A 62 -8.16 12.34 -1.75
CA LYS A 62 -7.57 11.35 -2.67
C LYS A 62 -7.13 10.09 -1.91
N MET A 63 -7.86 9.00 -2.11
CA MET A 63 -7.57 7.65 -1.60
C MET A 63 -7.37 6.67 -2.75
N VAL A 64 -6.54 5.65 -2.55
CA VAL A 64 -6.49 4.51 -3.49
C VAL A 64 -7.78 3.69 -3.41
N PHE A 65 -8.10 2.94 -4.47
CA PHE A 65 -9.40 2.26 -4.58
C PHE A 65 -9.67 1.28 -3.42
N THR A 66 -8.67 0.51 -3.00
CA THR A 66 -8.74 -0.41 -1.86
C THR A 66 -9.03 0.33 -0.55
N GLN A 67 -8.30 1.41 -0.29
CA GLN A 67 -8.52 2.25 0.89
C GLN A 67 -9.93 2.83 0.90
N ARG A 68 -10.43 3.28 -0.26
CA ARG A 68 -11.79 3.80 -0.39
C ARG A 68 -12.84 2.72 -0.13
N ALA A 69 -12.62 1.50 -0.63
CA ALA A 69 -13.54 0.38 -0.43
C ALA A 69 -13.69 -0.02 1.04
N PHE A 70 -12.60 -0.05 1.82
CA PHE A 70 -12.66 -0.43 3.24
C PHE A 70 -12.93 0.76 4.17
N TRP A 71 -12.23 1.88 3.97
CA TRP A 71 -12.15 3.02 4.90
C TRP A 71 -12.71 4.34 4.33
N GLY A 72 -13.33 4.30 3.15
CA GLY A 72 -13.98 5.49 2.57
C GLY A 72 -15.26 5.88 3.31
N PRO A 73 -15.85 7.05 3.06
CA PRO A 73 -17.08 7.50 3.72
C PRO A 73 -18.21 6.47 3.67
N LYS A 74 -18.33 5.77 2.53
CA LYS A 74 -19.25 4.65 2.30
C LYS A 74 -18.50 3.30 2.23
N GLY A 75 -17.35 3.20 2.88
CA GLY A 75 -16.53 2.01 2.90
C GLY A 75 -17.11 0.94 3.82
N LEU A 76 -16.72 -0.32 3.60
CA LEU A 76 -17.25 -1.48 4.30
C LEU A 76 -17.27 -1.31 5.83
N LEU A 77 -16.18 -0.81 6.41
CA LEU A 77 -16.04 -0.69 7.87
C LEU A 77 -16.95 0.39 8.48
N ARG A 78 -17.44 1.31 7.66
CA ARG A 78 -18.40 2.35 8.07
C ARG A 78 -19.82 1.87 7.90
N LEU A 79 -20.10 1.14 6.82
CA LEU A 79 -21.40 0.52 6.59
C LEU A 79 -21.74 -0.49 7.69
N THR A 80 -20.75 -1.21 8.22
CA THR A 80 -20.93 -2.15 9.33
C THR A 80 -20.80 -1.53 10.72
N ASN A 81 -20.62 -0.20 10.81
CA ASN A 81 -20.43 0.55 12.06
C ASN A 81 -19.24 0.09 12.93
N ILE A 82 -18.27 -0.63 12.36
CA ILE A 82 -17.06 -1.10 13.04
C ILE A 82 -16.07 0.06 13.28
N ALA A 83 -15.98 0.98 12.32
CA ALA A 83 -15.10 2.15 12.36
C ALA A 83 -15.88 3.44 12.06
N PRO A 84 -16.69 3.94 13.02
CA PRO A 84 -17.43 5.18 12.82
C PRO A 84 -16.48 6.37 12.63
N LEU A 85 -16.87 7.30 11.75
CA LEU A 85 -16.06 8.46 11.42
C LEU A 85 -16.16 9.53 12.52
N SER A 86 -15.37 9.37 13.57
CA SER A 86 -15.21 10.34 14.65
C SER A 86 -13.72 10.64 14.89
N PRO A 87 -13.35 11.74 15.56
CA PRO A 87 -11.96 12.03 15.90
C PRO A 87 -11.28 10.89 16.67
N GLN A 88 -11.98 10.29 17.62
CA GLN A 88 -11.50 9.14 18.42
C GLN A 88 -11.36 7.87 17.56
N GLY A 89 -12.33 7.61 16.66
CA GLY A 89 -12.24 6.51 15.69
C GLY A 89 -11.06 6.69 14.75
N ARG A 90 -10.80 7.93 14.33
CA ARG A 90 -9.68 8.28 13.47
C ARG A 90 -8.33 8.05 14.13
N GLU A 91 -8.19 8.34 15.42
CA GLU A 91 -6.98 8.02 16.18
C GLU A 91 -6.71 6.50 16.18
N LYS A 92 -7.75 5.68 16.39
CA LYS A 92 -7.64 4.21 16.32
C LYS A 92 -7.25 3.73 14.92
N GLU A 93 -7.87 4.28 13.86
CA GLU A 93 -7.50 4.00 12.48
C GLU A 93 -6.03 4.34 12.19
N LEU A 94 -5.51 5.44 12.74
CA LEU A 94 -4.11 5.82 12.57
C LEU A 94 -3.15 4.88 13.31
N LYS A 95 -3.54 4.37 14.49
CA LYS A 95 -2.79 3.30 15.19
C LYS A 95 -2.75 2.02 14.34
N ILE A 96 -3.89 1.60 13.78
CA ILE A 96 -3.96 0.44 12.86
C ILE A 96 -3.08 0.67 11.63
N ARG A 97 -3.16 1.87 11.02
CA ARG A 97 -2.31 2.24 9.88
C ARG A 97 -0.83 2.11 10.24
N ARG A 98 -0.41 2.60 11.41
CA ARG A 98 0.98 2.48 11.87
C ARG A 98 1.38 1.01 11.97
N THR A 99 0.56 0.17 12.58
CA THR A 99 0.81 -1.27 12.66
C THR A 99 0.96 -1.89 11.27
N PHE A 100 0.01 -1.64 10.36
CA PHE A 100 0.07 -2.18 8.99
C PHE A 100 1.35 -1.77 8.26
N LEU A 101 1.77 -0.51 8.39
CA LEU A 101 2.96 -0.01 7.70
C LEU A 101 4.27 -0.52 8.33
N VAL A 102 4.33 -0.68 9.65
CA VAL A 102 5.49 -1.29 10.32
C VAL A 102 5.59 -2.77 9.95
N THR A 103 4.48 -3.50 9.99
CA THR A 103 4.46 -4.92 9.58
C THR A 103 4.79 -5.08 8.09
N HIS A 104 4.32 -4.17 7.22
CA HIS A 104 4.74 -4.12 5.81
C HIS A 104 6.26 -3.97 5.66
N GLN A 105 6.90 -3.14 6.47
CA GLN A 105 8.36 -2.98 6.45
C GLN A 105 9.08 -4.25 6.93
N ILE A 106 8.66 -4.83 8.06
CA ILE A 106 9.27 -6.03 8.63
C ILE A 106 9.17 -7.21 7.65
N LEU A 107 7.96 -7.51 7.17
CA LEU A 107 7.76 -8.55 6.17
C LEU A 107 8.44 -8.20 4.84
N GLY A 108 8.60 -6.91 4.53
CA GLY A 108 9.35 -6.46 3.37
C GLY A 108 10.82 -6.90 3.41
N PHE A 109 11.48 -6.72 4.56
CA PHE A 109 12.84 -7.22 4.76
C PHE A 109 12.92 -8.76 4.78
N ALA A 110 11.92 -9.44 5.36
CA ALA A 110 11.86 -10.89 5.31
C ALA A 110 11.74 -11.41 3.86
N THR A 111 10.90 -10.75 3.06
CA THR A 111 10.74 -11.06 1.62
C THR A 111 12.05 -10.80 0.86
N LEU A 112 12.76 -9.70 1.17
CA LEU A 112 14.07 -9.40 0.58
C LEU A 112 15.10 -10.51 0.87
N ALA A 113 15.17 -10.98 2.11
CA ALA A 113 16.04 -12.09 2.49
C ALA A 113 15.67 -13.38 1.72
N GLY A 114 14.36 -13.64 1.58
CA GLY A 114 13.84 -14.71 0.73
C GLY A 114 14.34 -14.61 -0.71
N PHE A 115 14.28 -13.41 -1.31
CA PHE A 115 14.77 -13.22 -2.68
C PHE A 115 16.26 -13.52 -2.83
N VAL A 116 17.08 -13.17 -1.84
CA VAL A 116 18.52 -13.51 -1.86
C VAL A 116 18.71 -15.03 -1.87
N VAL A 117 18.01 -15.75 -0.98
CA VAL A 117 18.04 -17.22 -0.95
C VAL A 117 17.57 -17.80 -2.28
N GLN A 118 16.45 -17.32 -2.81
CA GLN A 118 15.89 -17.81 -4.06
C GLN A 118 16.79 -17.52 -5.27
N GLY A 119 17.51 -16.39 -5.27
CA GLY A 119 18.51 -16.06 -6.30
C GLY A 119 19.72 -17.01 -6.28
N ILE A 120 20.19 -17.38 -5.08
CA ILE A 120 21.25 -18.39 -4.91
C ILE A 120 20.75 -19.76 -5.40
N LEU A 121 19.57 -20.19 -4.96
CA LEU A 121 18.97 -21.46 -5.37
C LEU A 121 18.73 -21.52 -6.88
N GLY A 122 18.21 -20.45 -7.47
CA GLY A 122 17.97 -20.37 -8.92
C GLY A 122 19.27 -20.43 -9.73
N SER A 123 20.35 -19.81 -9.23
CA SER A 123 21.67 -19.87 -9.87
C SER A 123 22.28 -21.28 -9.79
N LYS A 124 22.14 -21.96 -8.64
CA LYS A 124 22.54 -23.37 -8.49
C LYS A 124 21.72 -24.29 -9.38
N LEU A 125 20.40 -24.08 -9.44
CA LEU A 125 19.48 -24.88 -10.24
C LEU A 125 19.84 -24.87 -11.73
N TYR A 126 20.37 -23.74 -12.23
CA TYR A 126 20.74 -23.60 -13.63
C TYR A 126 21.80 -24.61 -14.10
N ASN A 127 22.72 -24.99 -13.22
CA ASN A 127 23.82 -25.92 -13.53
C ASN A 127 23.61 -27.32 -12.93
N ALA A 128 22.55 -27.52 -12.15
CA ALA A 128 22.29 -28.77 -11.45
C ALA A 128 21.87 -29.90 -12.41
N LYS A 129 22.21 -31.15 -12.08
CA LYS A 129 21.87 -32.35 -12.84
C LYS A 129 21.41 -33.47 -11.90
N GLY A 130 20.70 -34.46 -12.44
CA GLY A 130 20.30 -35.67 -11.70
C GLY A 130 19.53 -35.38 -10.41
N LEU A 131 19.88 -36.06 -9.32
CA LEU A 131 19.22 -35.91 -8.00
C LEU A 131 19.37 -34.50 -7.41
N ASP A 132 20.51 -33.83 -7.65
CA ASP A 132 20.73 -32.46 -7.19
C ASP A 132 19.77 -31.47 -7.85
N TYR A 133 19.44 -31.68 -9.12
CA TYR A 133 18.44 -30.87 -9.82
C TYR A 133 17.09 -30.96 -9.11
N ILE A 134 16.62 -32.17 -8.79
CA ILE A 134 15.32 -32.39 -8.14
C ILE A 134 15.27 -31.69 -6.79
N ARG A 135 16.29 -31.92 -5.95
CA ARG A 135 16.38 -31.32 -4.61
C ARG A 135 16.45 -29.79 -4.64
N ILE A 136 17.31 -29.22 -5.49
CA ILE A 136 17.47 -27.76 -5.57
C ILE A 136 16.21 -27.12 -6.17
N LYS A 137 15.55 -27.78 -7.12
CA LYS A 137 14.27 -27.32 -7.67
C LYS A 137 13.20 -27.24 -6.59
N GLU A 138 13.05 -28.28 -5.78
CA GLU A 138 12.09 -28.32 -4.67
C GLU A 138 12.37 -27.19 -3.65
N GLN A 139 13.64 -26.97 -3.30
CA GLN A 139 14.03 -25.86 -2.42
C GLN A 139 13.70 -24.51 -3.07
N HIS A 140 13.95 -24.35 -4.37
CA HIS A 140 13.64 -23.13 -5.11
C HIS A 140 12.12 -22.84 -5.11
N GLU A 141 11.29 -23.85 -5.38
CA GLU A 141 9.82 -23.73 -5.38
C GLU A 141 9.26 -23.47 -3.96
N THR A 142 9.84 -24.12 -2.95
CA THR A 142 9.49 -23.88 -1.53
C THR A 142 9.81 -22.43 -1.15
N SER A 143 11.01 -21.95 -1.49
CA SER A 143 11.39 -20.55 -1.23
C SER A 143 10.47 -19.58 -1.95
N ALA A 144 10.08 -19.86 -3.21
CA ALA A 144 9.14 -19.05 -3.98
C ALA A 144 7.76 -18.98 -3.33
N THR A 145 7.29 -20.08 -2.75
CA THR A 145 6.02 -20.11 -2.02
C THR A 145 6.06 -19.20 -0.80
N ILE A 146 7.15 -19.26 -0.02
CA ILE A 146 7.35 -18.39 1.15
C ILE A 146 7.41 -16.91 0.74
N ILE A 147 8.16 -16.59 -0.32
CA ILE A 147 8.23 -15.22 -0.87
C ILE A 147 6.85 -14.76 -1.31
N ASN A 148 6.11 -15.55 -2.09
CA ASN A 148 4.79 -15.16 -2.57
C ASN A 148 3.82 -14.88 -1.43
N PHE A 149 3.85 -15.70 -0.36
CA PHE A 149 3.02 -15.47 0.82
C PHE A 149 3.41 -14.18 1.56
N THR A 150 4.68 -14.03 1.89
CA THR A 150 5.19 -12.84 2.61
C THR A 150 5.02 -11.57 1.79
N TYR A 151 5.34 -11.59 0.50
CA TYR A 151 5.11 -10.51 -0.44
C TYR A 151 3.62 -10.18 -0.55
N GLY A 152 2.76 -11.18 -0.72
CA GLY A 152 1.31 -11.00 -0.78
C GLY A 152 0.76 -10.33 0.48
N ALA A 153 1.21 -10.77 1.65
CA ALA A 153 0.86 -10.13 2.92
C ALA A 153 1.33 -8.67 2.99
N THR A 154 2.56 -8.37 2.56
CA THR A 154 3.05 -6.97 2.50
C THR A 154 2.19 -6.11 1.59
N ALA A 155 1.85 -6.60 0.40
CA ALA A 155 1.02 -5.89 -0.57
C ALA A 155 -0.38 -5.63 0.02
N LEU A 156 -0.99 -6.65 0.62
CA LEU A 156 -2.30 -6.53 1.25
C LEU A 156 -2.30 -5.45 2.34
N MET A 157 -1.37 -5.51 3.30
CA MET A 157 -1.29 -4.52 4.37
C MET A 157 -1.09 -3.09 3.85
N SER A 158 -0.28 -2.89 2.81
CA SER A 158 -0.07 -1.56 2.23
C SER A 158 -1.30 -1.04 1.51
N LEU A 159 -1.95 -1.90 0.72
CA LEU A 159 -3.13 -1.54 -0.08
C LEU A 159 -4.38 -1.34 0.78
N THR A 160 -4.54 -2.12 1.85
CA THR A 160 -5.72 -2.03 2.74
C THR A 160 -5.46 -1.21 3.99
N ALA A 161 -4.29 -0.59 4.18
CA ALA A 161 -4.03 0.29 5.31
C ALA A 161 -5.00 1.47 5.36
N PRO A 162 -5.57 1.83 6.53
CA PRO A 162 -6.41 3.02 6.69
C PRO A 162 -5.74 4.25 6.11
N PRO A 163 -6.45 5.19 5.45
CA PRO A 163 -5.84 6.35 4.83
C PRO A 163 -5.06 7.19 5.86
N GLY A 164 -4.08 7.99 5.40
CA GLY A 164 -3.38 8.94 6.27
C GLY A 164 -4.23 10.16 6.61
N LEU A 165 -3.73 11.06 7.45
CA LEU A 165 -4.40 12.35 7.68
C LEU A 165 -4.50 13.16 6.38
N PRO A 166 -5.56 13.95 6.19
CA PRO A 166 -5.60 14.93 5.12
C PRO A 166 -4.42 15.87 5.29
N THR A 167 -3.56 15.89 4.28
CA THR A 167 -2.39 16.75 4.25
C THR A 167 -2.77 17.98 3.44
N ALA A 168 -2.80 19.14 4.09
CA ALA A 168 -2.78 20.41 3.38
C ALA A 168 -1.47 20.45 2.59
N ARG A 169 -1.56 20.35 1.26
CA ARG A 169 -0.44 20.54 0.32
C ARG A 169 0.62 19.43 0.30
N ARG A 170 0.47 18.45 -0.61
CA ARG A 170 1.64 17.71 -1.13
C ARG A 170 2.50 18.71 -1.92
N LYS A 171 3.61 19.21 -1.35
CA LYS A 171 4.59 20.00 -2.11
C LYS A 171 5.01 19.22 -3.38
N GLY A 172 5.07 19.92 -4.51
CA GLY A 172 5.60 19.39 -5.77
C GLY A 172 7.09 19.03 -5.62
N GLY A 173 7.58 18.06 -6.41
CA GLY A 173 8.97 17.59 -6.36
C GLY A 173 9.12 16.06 -6.29
N PHE A 174 10.32 15.57 -6.59
CA PHE A 174 10.69 14.16 -6.40
C PHE A 174 10.73 13.83 -4.90
N SER A 175 10.22 12.67 -4.51
CA SER A 175 10.32 12.21 -3.12
C SER A 175 10.57 10.71 -3.08
N SER A 176 11.28 10.27 -2.04
CA SER A 176 11.52 8.86 -1.73
C SER A 176 10.22 8.02 -1.81
N ILE A 177 9.10 8.57 -1.33
CA ILE A 177 7.78 7.90 -1.37
C ILE A 177 7.21 7.80 -2.79
N LYS A 178 7.42 8.81 -3.64
CA LYS A 178 7.01 8.74 -5.06
C LYS A 178 7.85 7.71 -5.81
N LEU A 179 9.15 7.68 -5.57
CA LEU A 179 10.06 6.68 -6.13
C LEU A 179 9.64 5.27 -5.71
N HIS A 180 9.42 5.04 -4.41
CA HIS A 180 8.94 3.75 -3.91
C HIS A 180 7.65 3.32 -4.60
N ARG A 181 6.68 4.22 -4.80
CA ARG A 181 5.43 3.88 -5.50
C ARG A 181 5.65 3.46 -6.95
N ALA A 182 6.54 4.13 -7.67
CA ALA A 182 6.89 3.75 -9.04
C ALA A 182 7.57 2.37 -9.07
N LEU A 183 8.54 2.16 -8.18
CA LEU A 183 9.20 0.87 -8.01
C LEU A 183 8.24 -0.22 -7.52
N ALA A 184 7.19 0.14 -6.78
CA ALA A 184 6.16 -0.77 -6.30
C ALA A 184 5.29 -1.31 -7.44
N VAL A 185 4.94 -0.47 -8.40
CA VAL A 185 4.30 -0.94 -9.63
C VAL A 185 5.23 -1.91 -10.36
N LEU A 186 6.50 -1.55 -10.52
CA LEU A 186 7.47 -2.37 -11.22
C LEU A 186 7.70 -3.74 -10.56
N HIS A 187 7.97 -3.78 -9.26
CA HIS A 187 8.20 -5.05 -8.56
C HIS A 187 6.93 -5.89 -8.42
N LEU A 188 5.74 -5.28 -8.35
CA LEU A 188 4.48 -6.03 -8.38
C LEU A 188 4.23 -6.68 -9.73
N THR A 189 4.41 -5.94 -10.82
CA THR A 189 4.33 -6.49 -12.17
C THR A 189 5.37 -7.59 -12.38
N GLY A 190 6.60 -7.38 -11.90
CA GLY A 190 7.66 -8.37 -11.94
C GLY A 190 7.33 -9.66 -11.18
N MET A 191 6.74 -9.56 -9.98
CA MET A 191 6.29 -10.73 -9.21
C MET A 191 5.23 -11.54 -9.95
N VAL A 192 4.24 -10.88 -10.57
CA VAL A 192 3.23 -11.55 -11.38
C VAL A 192 3.86 -12.23 -12.59
N ALA A 193 4.70 -11.52 -13.34
CA ALA A 193 5.39 -12.05 -14.52
C ALA A 193 6.27 -13.26 -14.17
N THR A 194 7.05 -13.19 -13.09
CA THR A 194 7.96 -14.25 -12.67
C THR A 194 7.20 -15.54 -12.33
N ASN A 195 6.04 -15.44 -11.65
CA ASN A 195 5.18 -16.58 -11.32
C ASN A 195 4.51 -17.19 -12.57
N ILE A 196 4.03 -16.36 -13.49
CA ILE A 196 3.46 -16.85 -14.77
C ILE A 196 4.53 -17.60 -15.56
N LEU A 197 5.72 -17.01 -15.73
CA LEU A 197 6.82 -17.62 -16.46
C LEU A 197 7.30 -18.91 -15.79
N ALA A 198 7.34 -18.97 -14.45
CA ALA A 198 7.70 -20.17 -13.71
C ALA A 198 6.78 -21.36 -14.07
N HIS A 199 5.47 -21.12 -14.16
CA HIS A 199 4.50 -22.16 -14.55
C HIS A 199 4.67 -22.59 -16.01
N GLN A 200 5.06 -21.67 -16.89
CA GLN A 200 5.21 -21.95 -18.32
C GLN A 200 6.53 -22.67 -18.66
N VAL A 201 7.60 -22.46 -17.88
CA VAL A 201 8.95 -23.05 -18.14
C VAL A 201 8.93 -24.58 -18.23
N GLY A 202 8.01 -25.25 -17.55
CA GLY A 202 7.87 -26.71 -17.65
C GLY A 202 7.44 -27.21 -19.04
N LYS A 203 6.62 -26.42 -19.74
CA LYS A 203 6.12 -26.72 -21.10
C LYS A 203 6.92 -26.02 -22.20
N HIS A 204 7.51 -24.88 -21.86
CA HIS A 204 8.27 -24.01 -22.76
C HIS A 204 9.64 -23.69 -22.14
N PRO A 205 10.63 -24.60 -22.24
CA PRO A 205 11.94 -24.42 -21.63
C PRO A 205 12.71 -23.20 -22.15
N ASP A 206 12.38 -22.73 -23.34
CA ASP A 206 12.86 -21.49 -23.97
C ASP A 206 12.49 -20.23 -23.18
N LEU A 207 11.49 -20.31 -22.29
CA LEU A 207 11.09 -19.20 -21.42
C LEU A 207 12.01 -19.00 -20.20
N LYS A 208 12.94 -19.93 -19.94
CA LYS A 208 13.87 -19.85 -18.79
C LYS A 208 14.67 -18.53 -18.73
N PRO A 209 15.25 -18.01 -19.83
CA PRO A 209 15.96 -16.73 -19.80
C PRO A 209 15.05 -15.56 -19.42
N TYR A 210 13.79 -15.56 -19.89
CA TYR A 210 12.81 -14.53 -19.57
C TYR A 210 12.37 -14.59 -18.11
N HIS A 211 12.15 -15.79 -17.57
CA HIS A 211 11.87 -15.99 -16.14
C HIS A 211 13.00 -15.40 -15.28
N ARG A 212 14.27 -15.67 -15.65
CA ARG A 212 15.44 -15.13 -14.95
C ARG A 212 15.54 -13.62 -15.06
N ALA A 213 15.34 -13.06 -16.25
CA ALA A 213 15.35 -11.62 -16.47
C ALA A 213 14.28 -10.94 -15.60
N ALA A 214 13.04 -11.45 -15.63
CA ALA A 214 11.95 -10.97 -14.78
C ALA A 214 12.31 -11.07 -13.29
N ALA A 215 12.90 -12.18 -12.84
CA ALA A 215 13.32 -12.36 -11.45
C ALA A 215 14.37 -11.35 -11.02
N TYR A 216 15.43 -11.13 -11.81
CA TYR A 216 16.49 -10.16 -11.49
C TYR A 216 15.97 -8.73 -11.51
N THR A 217 15.13 -8.37 -12.49
CA THR A 217 14.49 -7.04 -12.53
C THR A 217 13.58 -6.83 -11.33
N THR A 218 12.80 -7.85 -10.94
CA THR A 218 11.92 -7.80 -9.77
C THR A 218 12.73 -7.60 -8.49
N PHE A 219 13.79 -8.39 -8.29
CA PHE A 219 14.68 -8.26 -7.14
C PHE A 219 15.32 -6.88 -7.08
N GLY A 220 15.88 -6.39 -8.19
CA GLY A 220 16.51 -5.08 -8.26
C GLY A 220 15.54 -3.95 -7.94
N ALA A 221 14.34 -3.97 -8.55
CA ALA A 221 13.30 -2.99 -8.29
C ALA A 221 12.83 -3.03 -6.81
N TYR A 222 12.68 -4.23 -6.25
CA TYR A 222 12.27 -4.44 -4.87
C TYR A 222 13.32 -3.93 -3.86
N ALA A 223 14.59 -4.29 -4.07
CA ALA A 223 15.69 -3.82 -3.24
C ALA A 223 15.85 -2.29 -3.32
N ALA A 224 15.78 -1.72 -4.53
CA ALA A 224 15.79 -0.28 -4.74
C ALA A 224 14.60 0.41 -4.04
N ALA A 225 13.42 -0.21 -4.00
CA ALA A 225 12.24 0.33 -3.33
C ALA A 225 12.41 0.40 -1.81
N ILE A 226 13.12 -0.57 -1.22
CA ILE A 226 13.48 -0.58 0.21
C ILE A 226 14.51 0.52 0.50
N ILE A 227 15.56 0.62 -0.32
CA ILE A 227 16.60 1.65 -0.17
C ILE A 227 15.99 3.05 -0.28
N ALA A 228 15.11 3.26 -1.27
CA ALA A 228 14.43 4.54 -1.47
C ALA A 228 13.74 5.03 -0.20
N ILE A 229 13.09 4.15 0.57
CA ILE A 229 12.41 4.52 1.82
C ILE A 229 13.39 4.88 2.95
N LYS A 230 14.58 4.26 2.98
CA LYS A 230 15.59 4.49 4.03
C LYS A 230 16.37 5.80 3.88
N ILE A 231 16.49 6.37 2.67
CA ILE A 231 17.22 7.62 2.42
C ILE A 231 16.33 8.83 2.77
N LYS A 232 15.81 8.88 4.00
CA LYS A 232 14.94 9.96 4.46
C LYS A 232 15.58 10.74 5.59
#